data_AF-A0A8J4M489-F1
#
_entry.id   AF-A0A8J4M489-F1
#
_cell.length_a   1.000
_cell.length_b   1.000
_cell.length_c   1.000
_cell.angle_alpha   90.00
_cell.angle_beta   90.00
_cell.angle_gamma   90.00
#
_symmetry.space_group_name_H-M   'P 1'
#
loop_
_entity.id
_entity.type
_entity.pdbx_description
1 polymer ?
#
loop_
_entity_poly.entity_id
_entity_poly.type
_entity_poly.pdbx_seq_one_letter_code
_entity_poly.pdbx_strand_id
1 'polypeptide(L)'
;MKGSPTQQSNGHFQDERRREKYEVQVTRLLENRPYLAERRYKGDTSACDVLLDLDGAMTMAALTNRQAEAIFYVFDRGCTQASAARHMNITQQAVRQLLLAACRKIAMIYWYWERDEADE
;
A
#
# COMPACT_ATOMS: atom_id res chain seq x y z
N MET A 1 -35.56 28.28 10.37
CA MET A 1 -34.35 27.73 11.02
C MET A 1 -33.90 26.54 10.20
N LYS A 2 -32.86 26.69 9.38
CA LYS A 2 -32.28 25.58 8.59
C LYS A 2 -31.03 25.12 9.33
N GLY A 3 -31.00 23.85 9.75
CA GLY A 3 -29.85 23.25 10.44
C GLY A 3 -28.63 23.22 9.54
N SER A 4 -27.48 23.63 10.08
CA SER A 4 -26.20 23.71 9.37
C SER A 4 -25.63 22.32 9.09
N PRO A 5 -25.36 21.94 7.83
CA PRO A 5 -24.74 20.67 7.49
C PRO A 5 -23.21 20.80 7.56
N THR A 6 -22.60 20.64 8.75
CA THR A 6 -21.15 20.97 8.87
C THR A 6 -20.32 20.03 9.74
N GLN A 7 -20.89 19.00 10.38
CA GLN A 7 -20.10 18.05 11.20
C GLN A 7 -19.82 16.71 10.50
N GLN A 8 -20.75 16.16 9.73
CA GLN A 8 -20.56 14.87 9.04
C GLN A 8 -19.59 14.95 7.85
N SER A 9 -19.54 16.07 7.13
CA SER A 9 -18.63 16.25 5.98
C SER A 9 -17.16 16.42 6.40
N ASN A 10 -16.90 16.99 7.59
CA ASN A 10 -15.55 17.26 8.07
C ASN A 10 -14.84 15.99 8.55
N GLY A 11 -15.57 15.06 9.19
CA GLY A 11 -15.03 13.76 9.62
C GLY A 11 -14.67 12.86 8.45
N HIS A 12 -15.56 12.73 7.46
CA HIS A 12 -15.28 11.96 6.23
C HIS A 12 -14.04 12.48 5.48
N PHE A 13 -13.88 13.81 5.40
CA PHE A 13 -12.74 14.43 4.72
C PHE A 13 -11.41 14.23 5.46
N GLN A 14 -11.44 14.18 6.79
CA GLN A 14 -10.27 13.87 7.60
C GLN A 14 -9.88 12.39 7.49
N ASP A 15 -10.86 11.49 7.48
CA ASP A 15 -10.63 10.05 7.27
C ASP A 15 -10.07 9.76 5.87
N GLU A 16 -10.55 10.45 4.85
CA GLU A 16 -10.07 10.27 3.47
C GLU A 16 -8.63 10.77 3.30
N ARG A 17 -8.29 11.93 3.86
CA ARG A 17 -6.90 12.42 3.88
C ARG A 17 -5.98 11.52 4.70
N ARG A 18 -6.46 10.95 5.81
CA ARG A 18 -5.72 9.94 6.58
C ARG A 18 -5.45 8.70 5.75
N ARG A 19 -6.40 8.22 4.96
CA ARG A 19 -6.21 7.05 4.07
C ARG A 19 -5.18 7.32 2.98
N GLU A 20 -5.20 8.50 2.38
CA GLU A 20 -4.23 8.90 1.34
C GLU A 20 -2.77 8.87 1.86
N LYS A 21 -2.54 9.27 3.12
CA LYS A 21 -1.22 9.14 3.79
C LYS A 21 -0.68 7.72 3.69
N TYR A 22 -1.51 6.72 3.98
CA TYR A 22 -1.08 5.32 3.96
C TYR A 22 -0.87 4.78 2.56
N GLU A 23 -1.65 5.22 1.56
CA GLU A 23 -1.40 4.84 0.16
C GLU A 23 0.00 5.30 -0.30
N VAL A 24 0.37 6.55 0.04
CA VAL A 24 1.72 7.09 -0.24
C VAL A 24 2.79 6.33 0.54
N GLN A 25 2.55 6.03 1.82
CA GLN A 25 3.47 5.26 2.65
C GLN A 25 3.72 3.86 2.06
N VAL A 26 2.67 3.12 1.74
CA VAL A 26 2.75 1.78 1.15
C VAL A 26 3.50 1.80 -0.17
N THR A 27 3.23 2.78 -1.04
CA THR A 27 3.94 2.91 -2.32
C THR A 27 5.44 3.05 -2.08
N ARG A 28 5.85 3.92 -1.14
CA ARG A 28 7.26 4.10 -0.77
C ARG A 28 7.87 2.84 -0.16
N LEU A 29 7.12 2.11 0.66
CA LEU A 29 7.60 0.85 1.26
C LEU A 29 7.86 -0.20 0.19
N LEU A 30 6.95 -0.34 -0.79
CA LEU A 30 7.13 -1.26 -1.90
C LEU A 30 8.32 -0.87 -2.79
N GLU A 31 8.48 0.42 -3.12
CA GLU A 31 9.62 0.93 -3.89
C GLU A 31 10.97 0.68 -3.19
N ASN A 32 11.00 0.83 -1.86
CA ASN A 32 12.22 0.66 -1.07
C ASN A 32 12.43 -0.76 -0.54
N ARG A 33 11.54 -1.71 -0.87
CA ARG A 33 11.60 -3.08 -0.35
C ARG A 33 12.97 -3.75 -0.58
N PRO A 34 13.62 -3.63 -1.76
CA PRO A 34 14.96 -4.18 -1.97
C PRO A 34 16.03 -3.56 -1.06
N TYR A 35 15.97 -2.24 -0.86
CA TYR A 35 16.89 -1.51 0.01
C TYR A 35 16.71 -1.88 1.49
N LEU A 36 15.46 -2.01 1.95
CA LEU A 36 15.15 -2.48 3.30
C LEU A 36 15.65 -3.92 3.52
N ALA A 37 15.50 -4.79 2.51
CA ALA A 37 16.02 -6.15 2.58
C ALA A 37 17.55 -6.17 2.72
N GLU A 38 18.27 -5.32 1.99
CA GLU A 38 19.72 -5.18 2.12
C GLU A 38 20.12 -4.68 3.53
N ARG A 39 19.42 -3.67 4.07
CA ARG A 39 19.65 -3.18 5.43
C ARG A 39 19.47 -4.29 6.47
N ARG A 40 18.40 -5.08 6.36
CA ARG A 40 18.18 -6.25 7.23
C ARG A 40 19.38 -7.21 7.19
N TYR A 41 19.91 -7.51 6.01
CA TYR A 41 21.09 -8.39 5.89
C TYR A 41 22.35 -7.82 6.58
N LYS A 42 22.42 -6.50 6.77
CA LYS A 42 23.50 -5.82 7.50
C LYS A 42 23.25 -5.73 9.02
N GLY A 43 22.21 -6.39 9.53
CA GLY A 43 21.88 -6.43 10.95
C GLY A 43 20.99 -5.29 11.45
N ASP A 44 20.39 -4.51 10.55
CA ASP A 44 19.42 -3.48 10.91
C ASP A 44 18.07 -4.12 11.30
N THR A 45 17.83 -4.27 12.60
CA THR A 45 16.62 -4.91 13.13
C THR A 45 15.37 -4.08 12.87
N SER A 46 15.47 -2.75 12.84
CA SER A 46 14.33 -1.90 12.49
C SER A 46 13.90 -2.10 11.03
N ALA A 47 14.83 -2.42 10.12
CA ALA A 47 14.48 -2.83 8.77
C ALA A 47 13.77 -4.20 8.72
N CYS A 48 14.04 -5.11 9.67
CA CYS A 48 13.28 -6.36 9.81
C CYS A 48 11.82 -6.05 10.15
N ASP A 49 11.58 -5.22 11.16
CA ASP A 49 10.23 -4.90 11.65
C ASP A 49 9.38 -4.30 10.53
N VAL A 50 9.92 -3.30 9.82
CA VAL A 50 9.25 -2.67 8.68
C VAL A 50 8.91 -3.68 7.56
N LEU A 51 9.81 -4.63 7.28
CA LEU A 51 9.55 -5.66 6.27
C LEU A 51 8.51 -6.69 6.74
N LEU A 52 8.52 -7.05 8.02
CA LEU A 52 7.54 -7.95 8.62
C LEU A 52 6.14 -7.32 8.61
N ASP A 53 6.02 -6.05 8.98
CA ASP A 53 4.76 -5.31 8.93
C ASP A 53 4.21 -5.25 7.51
N LEU A 54 5.08 -4.95 6.52
CA LEU A 54 4.68 -4.88 5.13
C LEU A 54 4.20 -6.25 4.61
N ASP A 55 4.91 -7.32 4.96
CA ASP A 55 4.55 -8.68 4.54
C ASP A 55 3.24 -9.15 5.20
N GLY A 56 3.05 -8.84 6.49
CA GLY A 56 1.80 -9.07 7.21
C GLY A 56 0.64 -8.31 6.57
N ALA A 57 0.83 -7.02 6.27
CA ALA A 57 -0.19 -6.20 5.63
C ALA A 57 -0.54 -6.72 4.23
N MET A 58 0.44 -7.12 3.42
CA MET A 58 0.22 -7.74 2.11
C MET A 58 -0.57 -9.05 2.20
N THR A 59 -0.28 -9.88 3.21
CA THR A 59 -0.97 -11.15 3.47
C THR A 59 -2.43 -10.92 3.85
N MET A 60 -2.70 -9.93 4.71
CA MET A 60 -4.05 -9.61 5.18
C MET A 60 -4.90 -8.83 4.16
N ALA A 61 -4.28 -8.12 3.22
CA ALA A 61 -4.94 -7.24 2.27
C ALA A 61 -5.84 -7.94 1.23
N ALA A 62 -5.91 -9.28 1.23
CA ALA A 62 -6.71 -10.08 0.29
C ALA A 62 -6.50 -9.64 -1.17
N LEU A 63 -5.22 -9.54 -1.57
CA LEU A 63 -4.83 -9.18 -2.93
C LEU A 63 -5.29 -10.26 -3.91
N THR A 64 -5.77 -9.87 -5.09
CA THR A 64 -5.99 -10.84 -6.16
C THR A 64 -4.66 -11.30 -6.74
N ASN A 65 -4.63 -12.47 -7.37
CA ASN A 65 -3.42 -12.97 -8.03
C ASN A 65 -2.85 -11.94 -9.03
N ARG A 66 -3.72 -11.22 -9.76
CA ARG A 66 -3.30 -10.16 -10.70
C ARG A 66 -2.74 -8.92 -10.01
N GLN A 67 -3.24 -8.56 -8.82
CA GLN A 67 -2.69 -7.47 -8.02
C GLN A 67 -1.29 -7.83 -7.50
N ALA A 68 -1.13 -9.05 -6.96
CA ALA A 68 0.15 -9.56 -6.49
C ALA A 68 1.18 -9.68 -7.64
N GLU A 69 0.76 -10.17 -8.81
CA GLU A 69 1.59 -10.26 -10.00
C GLU A 69 2.09 -8.88 -10.48
N ALA A 70 1.22 -7.86 -10.45
CA ALA A 70 1.62 -6.49 -10.81
C ALA A 70 2.66 -5.92 -9.83
N ILE A 71 2.47 -6.15 -8.51
CA ILE A 71 3.45 -5.77 -7.48
C ILE A 71 4.80 -6.45 -7.75
N PHE A 72 4.79 -7.76 -8.00
CA PHE A 72 6.00 -8.53 -8.26
C PHE A 72 6.81 -7.96 -9.43
N TYR A 73 6.18 -7.72 -10.58
CA TYR A 73 6.91 -7.20 -11.74
C TYR A 73 7.45 -5.79 -11.51
N VAL A 74 6.64 -4.89 -10.93
CA VAL A 74 7.05 -3.48 -10.82
C VAL A 74 8.03 -3.26 -9.67
N PHE A 75 7.74 -3.78 -8.49
CA PHE A 75 8.53 -3.50 -7.29
C PHE A 75 9.64 -4.52 -7.07
N ASP A 76 9.35 -5.83 -7.18
CA ASP A 76 10.36 -6.85 -6.87
C ASP A 76 11.33 -7.09 -8.05
N ARG A 77 10.83 -6.97 -9.29
CA ARG A 77 11.64 -7.13 -10.52
C ARG A 77 12.12 -5.80 -11.12
N GLY A 78 11.74 -4.66 -10.54
CA GLY A 78 12.13 -3.33 -11.02
C GLY A 78 11.67 -3.00 -12.44
N CYS A 79 10.60 -3.64 -12.93
CA CYS A 79 10.09 -3.35 -14.27
C CYS A 79 9.34 -2.02 -14.29
N THR A 80 9.44 -1.28 -15.40
CA THR A 80 8.49 -0.19 -15.66
C THR A 80 7.07 -0.76 -15.83
N GLN A 81 6.03 0.05 -15.58
CA GLN A 81 4.64 -0.40 -15.79
C GLN A 81 4.38 -0.88 -17.23
N ALA A 82 5.02 -0.25 -18.22
CA ALA A 82 4.93 -0.68 -19.62
C ALA A 82 5.62 -2.03 -19.86
N SER A 83 6.74 -2.31 -19.18
CA SER A 83 7.39 -3.62 -19.27
C SER A 83 6.59 -4.70 -18.54
N ALA A 84 6.08 -4.40 -17.34
CA ALA A 84 5.19 -5.29 -16.59
C ALA A 84 3.94 -5.65 -17.40
N ALA A 85 3.34 -4.68 -18.11
CA ALA A 85 2.19 -4.89 -18.99
C ALA A 85 2.47 -5.94 -20.07
N ARG A 86 3.68 -5.93 -20.66
CA ARG A 86 4.11 -6.95 -21.63
C ARG A 86 4.25 -8.33 -20.99
N HIS A 87 4.84 -8.42 -19.79
CA HIS A 87 4.95 -9.69 -19.07
C HIS A 87 3.58 -10.26 -18.66
N MET A 88 2.65 -9.40 -18.30
CA MET A 88 1.31 -9.77 -17.82
C MET A 88 0.28 -9.92 -18.95
N ASN A 89 0.65 -9.58 -20.20
CA ASN A 89 -0.23 -9.54 -21.37
C ASN A 89 -1.50 -8.69 -21.17
N ILE A 90 -1.34 -7.48 -20.62
CA ILE A 90 -2.41 -6.50 -20.41
C ILE A 90 -1.93 -5.10 -20.81
N THR A 91 -2.78 -4.09 -20.72
CA THR A 91 -2.38 -2.70 -21.00
C THR A 91 -1.60 -2.09 -19.83
N GLN A 92 -0.75 -1.10 -20.11
CA GLN A 92 -0.09 -0.31 -19.06
C GLN A 92 -1.10 0.33 -18.11
N GLN A 93 -2.23 0.82 -18.63
CA GLN A 93 -3.29 1.38 -17.82
C GLN A 93 -3.89 0.35 -16.87
N ALA A 94 -4.08 -0.90 -17.30
CA ALA A 94 -4.55 -1.98 -16.44
C ALA A 94 -3.55 -2.29 -15.32
N VAL A 95 -2.24 -2.32 -15.61
CA VAL A 95 -1.19 -2.44 -14.58
C VAL A 95 -1.31 -1.33 -13.55
N ARG A 96 -1.44 -0.07 -13.99
CA ARG A 96 -1.60 1.08 -13.08
C ARG A 96 -2.82 0.90 -12.15
N GLN A 97 -3.95 0.45 -12.68
CA GLN A 97 -5.15 0.23 -11.88
C GLN A 97 -4.99 -0.93 -10.89
N LEU A 98 -4.32 -2.01 -11.29
CA LEU A 98 -4.00 -3.12 -10.38
C LEU A 98 -3.12 -2.65 -9.22
N LEU A 99 -2.07 -1.86 -9.50
CA LEU A 99 -1.17 -1.32 -8.48
C LEU A 99 -1.89 -0.37 -7.52
N LEU A 100 -2.69 0.56 -8.04
CA LEU A 100 -3.48 1.48 -7.20
C LEU A 100 -4.44 0.71 -6.28
N ALA A 101 -5.17 -0.26 -6.82
CA ALA A 101 -6.08 -1.08 -6.06
C ALA A 101 -5.35 -1.93 -5.00
N ALA A 102 -4.17 -2.45 -5.32
CA ALA A 102 -3.35 -3.21 -4.37
C ALA A 102 -2.82 -2.31 -3.24
N CYS A 103 -2.25 -1.15 -3.57
CA CYS A 103 -1.73 -0.19 -2.58
C CYS A 103 -2.83 0.26 -1.62
N ARG A 104 -4.03 0.54 -2.13
CA ARG A 104 -5.21 0.87 -1.31
C ARG A 104 -5.58 -0.20 -0.31
N LYS A 105 -5.60 -1.47 -0.74
CA LYS A 105 -5.92 -2.60 0.13
C LYS A 105 -4.89 -2.77 1.25
N ILE A 106 -3.60 -2.67 0.92
CA ILE A 106 -2.51 -2.76 1.90
C ILE A 106 -2.55 -1.56 2.86
N ALA A 107 -2.76 -0.35 2.33
CA ALA A 107 -2.87 0.88 3.11
C ALA A 107 -4.02 0.81 4.13
N MET A 108 -5.12 0.15 3.75
CA MET A 108 -6.24 -0.07 4.66
C MET A 108 -5.85 -0.92 5.87
N ILE A 109 -4.95 -1.91 5.72
CA ILE A 109 -4.47 -2.71 6.85
C ILE A 109 -3.69 -1.86 7.84
N TYR A 110 -2.75 -1.03 7.36
CA TYR A 110 -2.04 -0.09 8.23
C TYR A 110 -2.97 0.90 8.92
N TRP A 111 -3.99 1.41 8.22
CA TRP A 111 -4.99 2.28 8.82
C TRP A 111 -5.79 1.58 9.92
N TYR A 112 -6.12 0.29 9.75
CA TYR A 112 -6.79 -0.49 10.79
C TYR A 112 -5.89 -0.73 11.99
N TRP A 113 -4.62 -1.09 11.80
CA TRP A 113 -3.67 -1.28 12.90
C TRP A 113 -3.48 0.01 13.73
N GLU A 114 -3.26 1.17 13.09
CA GLU A 114 -3.11 2.46 13.82
C GLU A 114 -4.41 2.83 14.58
N ARG A 115 -5.58 2.39 14.09
CA ARG A 115 -6.85 2.61 14.79
C ARG A 115 -7.03 1.70 16.00
N ASP A 116 -6.72 0.42 15.85
CA ASP A 116 -6.85 -0.56 16.93
C ASP A 116 -5.94 -0.19 18.11
N GLU A 117 -4.71 0.23 17.82
CA GLU A 117 -3.75 0.74 18.81
C GLU A 117 -4.20 2.03 19.53
N ALA A 118 -5.10 2.81 18.94
CA ALA A 118 -5.58 4.08 19.53
C ALA A 118 -6.79 3.89 20.45
N ASP A 119 -7.42 2.72 20.43
CA ASP A 119 -8.59 2.37 21.23
C ASP A 119 -8.22 1.56 22.52
N GLU A 120 -6.91 1.28 22.73
CA GLU A 120 -6.32 0.68 23.97
C GLU A 120 -5.81 1.75 24.97
#